data_AF-A0A959UMY9-F1
#
_entry.id   AF-A0A959UMY9-F1
#
_cell.length_a   1.000
_cell.length_b   1.000
_cell.length_c   1.000
_cell.angle_alpha   90.00
_cell.angle_beta   90.00
_cell.angle_gamma   90.00
#
_symmetry.space_group_name_H-M   'P 1'
#
loop_
_entity.id
_entity.type
_entity.pdbx_description
1 polymer ?
#
loop_
_entity_poly.entity_id
_entity_poly.type
_entity_poly.pdbx_seq_one_letter_code
_entity_poly.pdbx_strand_id
1 'polypeptide(L)'
;MIDNKEFRKQAHAMVDWMANYLENITSYPVKSQVAPGDIRKQLPGDPPAEGESIETIFSDFQRTIMPGITHWQSPNFFGYFPANGSYPSLL
;
A
#
# COMPACT_ATOMS: atom_id res chain seq x y z
N MET A 1 -11.33 19.59 -5.90
CA MET A 1 -10.51 19.73 -4.68
C MET A 1 -11.20 18.94 -3.58
N ILE A 2 -10.48 18.06 -2.89
CA ILE A 2 -11.03 17.27 -1.77
C ILE A 2 -11.40 18.24 -0.64
N ASP A 3 -12.63 18.18 -0.16
CA ASP A 3 -13.05 18.98 1.00
C ASP A 3 -12.72 18.26 2.32
N ASN A 4 -12.90 18.94 3.45
CA ASN A 4 -12.60 18.37 4.76
C ASN A 4 -13.46 17.15 5.12
N LYS A 5 -14.67 17.00 4.55
CA LYS A 5 -15.53 15.86 4.81
C LYS A 5 -14.98 14.64 4.09
N GLU A 6 -14.62 14.80 2.83
CA GLU A 6 -14.05 13.75 2.00
C GLU A 6 -12.66 13.37 2.49
N PHE A 7 -11.83 14.34 2.87
CA PHE A 7 -10.53 14.07 3.48
C PHE A 7 -10.64 13.18 4.72
N ARG A 8 -11.54 13.51 5.67
CA ARG A 8 -11.74 12.69 6.88
C ARG A 8 -12.18 11.28 6.54
N LYS A 9 -13.17 11.13 5.65
CA LYS A 9 -13.66 9.82 5.22
C LYS A 9 -12.52 8.94 4.70
N GLN A 10 -11.72 9.45 3.78
CA GLN A 10 -10.63 8.68 3.16
C GLN A 10 -9.47 8.44 4.12
N ALA A 11 -9.14 9.40 4.98
CA ALA A 11 -8.10 9.25 6.00
C ALA A 11 -8.46 8.14 7.01
N HIS A 12 -9.72 8.09 7.48
CA HIS A 12 -10.18 7.02 8.36
C HIS A 12 -10.10 5.64 7.69
N ALA A 13 -10.57 5.54 6.44
CA ALA A 13 -10.48 4.28 5.69
C ALA A 13 -9.03 3.81 5.50
N MET A 14 -8.10 4.72 5.23
CA MET A 14 -6.68 4.41 5.11
C MET A 14 -6.07 3.94 6.44
N VAL A 15 -6.38 4.62 7.54
CA VAL A 15 -5.88 4.25 8.88
C VAL A 15 -6.40 2.87 9.28
N ASP A 16 -7.68 2.59 9.06
CA ASP A 16 -8.28 1.28 9.33
C ASP A 16 -7.60 0.18 8.51
N TRP A 17 -7.32 0.45 7.23
CA TRP A 17 -6.59 -0.51 6.40
C TRP A 17 -5.14 -0.71 6.87
N MET A 18 -4.42 0.36 7.23
CA MET A 18 -3.04 0.27 7.72
C MET A 18 -2.96 -0.56 9.02
N ALA A 19 -3.90 -0.34 9.94
CA ALA A 19 -3.99 -1.12 11.18
C ALA A 19 -4.20 -2.61 10.87
N ASN A 20 -5.17 -2.94 10.01
CA ASN A 20 -5.43 -4.31 9.59
C ASN A 20 -4.24 -4.94 8.85
N TYR A 21 -3.55 -4.17 8.01
CA TYR A 21 -2.35 -4.62 7.30
C TYR A 21 -1.21 -4.97 8.26
N LEU A 22 -0.94 -4.12 9.25
CA LEU A 22 0.11 -4.37 10.25
C LEU A 22 -0.24 -5.53 11.17
N GLU A 23 -1.51 -5.67 11.58
CA GLU A 23 -2.00 -6.79 12.37
C GLU A 23 -1.83 -8.14 11.63
N ASN A 24 -2.11 -8.14 10.32
CA ASN A 24 -2.11 -9.34 9.49
C ASN A 24 -0.89 -9.48 8.58
N ILE A 25 0.20 -8.73 8.83
CA ILE A 25 1.35 -8.66 7.93
C ILE A 25 2.03 -10.03 7.72
N THR A 26 1.89 -10.94 8.67
CA THR A 26 2.43 -12.32 8.59
C THR A 26 1.70 -13.21 7.60
N SER A 27 0.50 -12.81 7.15
CA SER A 27 -0.25 -13.52 6.10
C SER A 27 0.32 -13.28 4.69
N TYR A 28 1.15 -12.25 4.51
CA TYR A 28 1.80 -11.93 3.24
C TYR A 28 3.15 -12.66 3.10
N PRO A 29 3.53 -13.05 1.86
CA PRO A 29 4.88 -13.53 1.61
C PRO A 29 5.89 -12.40 1.87
N VAL A 30 6.84 -12.60 2.79
CA VAL A 30 7.81 -11.55 3.19
C VAL A 30 8.48 -10.87 2.00
N LYS A 31 9.01 -11.66 1.07
CA LYS A 31 9.60 -11.16 -0.18
C LYS A 31 8.55 -11.19 -1.28
N SER A 32 8.46 -10.11 -2.05
CA SER A 32 7.64 -10.09 -3.27
C SER A 32 7.96 -11.27 -4.19
N GLN A 33 6.91 -11.76 -4.85
CA GLN A 33 6.95 -12.91 -5.77
C GLN A 33 6.84 -12.50 -7.25
N VAL A 34 6.78 -11.19 -7.55
CA VAL A 34 6.64 -10.70 -8.93
C VAL A 34 7.97 -10.66 -9.68
N ALA A 35 7.94 -10.75 -11.00
CA ALA A 35 9.12 -10.56 -11.84
C ALA A 35 9.37 -9.07 -12.15
N PRO A 36 10.61 -8.71 -12.53
CA PRO A 36 10.90 -7.36 -13.00
C PRO A 36 9.97 -6.92 -14.14
N GLY A 37 9.33 -5.75 -13.95
CA GLY A 37 8.42 -5.15 -14.92
C GLY A 37 6.95 -5.57 -14.81
N ASP A 38 6.58 -6.55 -13.98
CA ASP A 38 5.20 -7.02 -13.90
C ASP A 38 4.21 -5.97 -13.39
N ILE A 39 4.64 -5.12 -12.45
CA ILE A 39 3.83 -3.98 -11.98
C ILE A 39 3.63 -2.97 -13.11
N ARG A 40 4.69 -2.62 -13.85
CA ARG A 40 4.61 -1.65 -14.95
C ARG A 40 3.67 -2.10 -16.07
N LYS A 41 3.63 -3.40 -16.37
CA LYS A 41 2.74 -3.98 -17.39
C LYS A 41 1.26 -3.86 -17.03
N GLN A 42 0.93 -3.74 -15.74
CA GLN A 42 -0.45 -3.58 -15.27
C GLN A 42 -0.91 -2.12 -15.27
N LEU A 43 0.02 -1.17 -15.38
CA LEU A 43 -0.30 0.26 -15.41
C LEU A 43 -0.49 0.77 -16.84
N PRO A 44 -1.36 1.78 -17.04
CA PRO A 44 -1.53 2.44 -18.34
C PRO A 44 -0.21 2.97 -18.93
N GLY A 45 -0.21 3.18 -20.25
CA GLY A 45 0.91 3.82 -20.95
C GLY A 45 1.10 5.28 -20.55
N ASP A 46 -0.02 5.97 -20.39
CA ASP A 46 -0.14 7.41 -20.18
C ASP A 46 -0.96 7.70 -18.91
N PRO A 47 -0.76 8.86 -18.25
CA PRO A 47 -1.59 9.27 -17.13
C PRO A 47 -3.05 9.51 -17.55
N PRO A 48 -4.02 9.38 -16.64
CA PRO A 48 -5.42 9.65 -16.95
C PRO A 48 -5.61 11.15 -17.27
N ALA A 49 -6.49 11.44 -18.22
CA ALA A 49 -6.80 12.82 -18.63
C ALA A 49 -7.54 13.61 -17.55
N GLU A 50 -8.28 12.90 -16.69
CA GLU A 50 -9.03 13.44 -15.56
C GLU A 50 -8.63 12.73 -14.27
N GLY A 51 -8.92 13.36 -13.13
CA GLY A 51 -8.66 12.74 -11.82
C GLY A 51 -9.59 11.55 -11.56
N GLU A 52 -9.04 10.51 -10.96
CA GLU A 52 -9.79 9.32 -10.52
C GLU A 52 -10.23 9.44 -9.06
N SER A 53 -11.24 8.66 -8.68
CA SER A 53 -11.66 8.60 -7.27
C SER A 53 -10.60 7.94 -6.40
N ILE A 54 -10.52 8.34 -5.13
CA ILE A 54 -9.61 7.72 -4.16
C ILE A 54 -9.91 6.23 -4.00
N GLU A 55 -11.18 5.83 -4.11
CA GLU A 55 -11.58 4.42 -4.06
C GLU A 55 -10.97 3.61 -5.21
N THR A 56 -10.91 4.17 -6.42
CA THR A 56 -10.30 3.51 -7.59
C THR A 56 -8.80 3.37 -7.39
N ILE A 57 -8.14 4.46 -6.98
CA ILE A 57 -6.70 4.48 -6.71
C ILE A 57 -6.33 3.47 -5.60
N PHE A 58 -7.14 3.41 -4.55
CA PHE A 58 -6.91 2.50 -3.43
C PHE A 58 -7.11 1.02 -3.80
N SER A 59 -8.13 0.74 -4.63
CA SER A 59 -8.33 -0.60 -5.18
C SER A 59 -7.15 -1.03 -6.06
N ASP A 60 -6.63 -0.14 -6.90
CA ASP A 60 -5.45 -0.41 -7.72
C ASP A 60 -4.18 -0.58 -6.89
N PHE A 61 -4.02 0.18 -5.81
CA PHE A 61 -2.93 -0.04 -4.87
C PHE A 61 -2.97 -1.47 -4.29
N GLN A 62 -4.13 -1.92 -3.82
CA GLN A 62 -4.29 -3.26 -3.25
C GLN A 62 -4.07 -4.37 -4.29
N ARG A 63 -4.58 -4.19 -5.51
CA ARG A 63 -4.52 -5.22 -6.56
C ARG A 63 -3.18 -5.26 -7.29
N THR A 64 -2.62 -4.10 -7.59
CA THR A 64 -1.46 -3.95 -8.48
C THR A 64 -0.17 -3.80 -7.68
N ILE A 65 -0.15 -2.98 -6.63
CA ILE A 65 1.09 -2.64 -5.91
C ILE A 65 1.41 -3.66 -4.83
N MET A 66 0.45 -4.06 -3.99
CA MET A 66 0.68 -4.95 -2.85
C MET A 66 1.39 -6.27 -3.19
N PRO A 67 1.09 -6.97 -4.30
CA PRO A 67 1.84 -8.17 -4.69
C PRO A 67 3.35 -7.92 -4.92
N GLY A 68 3.69 -6.69 -5.34
CA GLY A 68 5.05 -6.22 -5.60
C GLY A 68 5.84 -5.80 -4.36
N ILE A 69 5.21 -5.75 -3.19
CA ILE A 69 5.85 -5.26 -1.96
C ILE A 69 6.66 -6.38 -1.28
N THR A 70 7.85 -6.02 -0.83
CA THR A 70 8.57 -6.81 0.19
C THR A 70 8.24 -6.22 1.54
N HIS A 71 7.70 -7.01 2.45
CA HIS A 71 7.10 -6.56 3.71
C HIS A 71 8.15 -6.43 4.81
N TRP A 72 8.89 -5.32 4.80
CA TRP A 72 9.98 -5.04 5.74
C TRP A 72 9.55 -5.04 7.21
N GLN A 73 8.30 -4.69 7.50
CA GLN A 73 7.75 -4.69 8.87
C GLN A 73 7.28 -6.08 9.32
N SER A 74 7.37 -7.11 8.47
CA SER A 74 7.03 -8.47 8.87
C SER A 74 8.01 -8.95 9.95
N PRO A 75 7.55 -9.62 11.01
CA PRO A 75 8.44 -10.22 12.01
C PRO A 75 9.32 -11.34 11.42
N ASN A 76 9.00 -11.80 10.20
CA ASN A 76 9.74 -12.80 9.46
C ASN A 76 10.74 -12.20 8.45
N PHE A 77 10.93 -10.87 8.44
CA PHE A 77 11.92 -10.21 7.59
C PHE A 77 13.29 -10.18 8.26
N PHE A 78 14.25 -10.91 7.68
CA PHE A 78 15.64 -10.98 8.16
C PHE A 78 16.66 -10.60 7.06
N GLY A 79 16.20 -9.89 6.02
CA GLY A 79 17.09 -9.35 5.00
C GLY A 79 17.76 -8.06 5.49
N TYR A 80 19.02 -7.83 5.11
CA TYR A 80 19.73 -6.57 5.36
C TYR A 80 19.73 -6.12 6.85
N PHE A 81 19.44 -4.85 7.11
CA PHE A 81 19.21 -4.26 8.43
C PHE A 81 17.73 -3.88 8.59
N PRO A 82 17.18 -3.87 9.81
CA PRO A 82 15.78 -3.57 10.00
C PRO A 82 15.47 -2.11 9.62
N ALA A 83 14.38 -1.92 8.88
CA ALA A 83 13.81 -0.61 8.58
C ALA A 83 12.80 -0.26 9.68
N ASN A 84 13.29 0.17 10.84
CA ASN A 84 12.45 0.32 12.05
C ASN A 84 11.28 1.30 11.84
N GLY A 85 10.10 0.92 12.33
CA GLY A 85 8.90 1.75 12.39
C GLY A 85 8.09 1.49 13.66
N SER A 86 7.23 2.43 14.05
CA SER A 86 6.33 2.30 15.21
C SER A 86 5.06 3.13 15.04
N TYR A 87 3.98 2.83 15.77
CA TYR A 87 2.75 3.64 15.70
C TYR A 87 2.98 5.13 15.99
N PRO A 88 3.77 5.54 17.00
CA PRO A 88 4.08 6.97 17.20
C PRO A 88 4.81 7.64 16.03
N SER A 89 5.55 6.89 15.21
CA SER A 89 6.20 7.45 14.02
C SER A 89 5.26 7.58 12.81
N LEU A 90 4.10 6.92 12.84
CA LEU A 90 3.08 7.00 11.79
C LEU A 90 2.09 8.16 12.00
N LEU A 91 1.97 8.65 13.24
CA LEU A 91 1.08 9.76 13.64
C LEU A 91 1.74 11.12 13.39
#